data_AF-A0A5C6E7K4-F1
#
_entry.id   AF-A0A5C6E7K4-F1
#
_cell.length_a   1.000
_cell.length_b   1.000
_cell.length_c   1.000
_cell.angle_alpha   90.00
_cell.angle_beta   90.00
_cell.angle_gamma   90.00
#
_symmetry.space_group_name_H-M   'P 1'
#
loop_
_entity.id
_entity.type
_entity.pdbx_description
1 polymer ?
#
loop_
_entity_poly.entity_id
_entity_poly.type
_entity_poly.pdbx_seq_one_letter_code
_entity_poly.pdbx_strand_id
1 'polypeptide(L)'
;MTDFRHSVARLLVSDQHVGSAWLISRKIVCTADHCVVDSELNTNVELIFPSCRITGTVVEKDADLDIALIEVDPESHTIEPLPIIARPMQLKPSTQWQLHGHPVQNAEVDEGGLTLEGHISNAQSGTETSPRMQLSCDQGARLGEQNSPFGGVSGGPVIVCPRDNTGEVYVIGSISYHHVSQDSILYCTPIDEVVERHPQRLQETQLKSWDASRRILSVVSDDRGCRTNMDEHLILSVWQDGLTGLWCNILPDESPILTSAIERIVVQSPFATARANTELHFMGAAAWRSRCECCTKEWVPVDGVSIKKTLSKYAFVELGDEPIPLGGLRFNNIDELADHLKSQCNKWAFRRLRERVSEAFDNPVGELHYEIASDLVVPMRKLWNNWLNILKNDSSTLHHFFGLMLCSDGGVLMAESAAGTGPETIDACVLHATVYSLAVCVALPEKLSSLRVQSPGNLGQDDMSGHSCGIQIMSGKTIRMADRSHKWKTPFVMLPHLHTLWEVFRVTEARLDQEVNPSGRSFHQEPTRTLVLPGDCELMVAIEQGINTLRAVLEQRYSEFLTVQEQYVAGANNVSV
;
A
#
# COMPACT_ATOMS: atom_id res chain seq x y z
N MET A 1 4.38 26.99 0.45
CA MET A 1 5.65 26.32 0.11
C MET A 1 6.48 26.34 1.37
N THR A 2 6.97 25.20 1.83
CA THR A 2 7.81 25.14 3.04
C THR A 2 9.07 25.97 2.79
N ASP A 3 9.39 26.89 3.70
CA ASP A 3 10.60 27.70 3.58
C ASP A 3 11.82 26.88 3.98
N PHE A 4 12.42 26.20 3.00
CA PHE A 4 13.57 25.32 3.20
C PHE A 4 14.85 26.06 3.59
N ARG A 5 14.90 27.40 3.46
CA ARG A 5 16.09 28.22 3.73
C ARG A 5 16.51 28.14 5.20
N HIS A 6 15.58 27.90 6.11
CA HIS A 6 15.86 27.72 7.53
C HIS A 6 16.68 26.47 7.86
N SER A 7 16.75 25.50 6.95
CA SER A 7 17.50 24.26 7.10
C SER A 7 18.82 24.26 6.33
N VAL A 8 19.21 25.41 5.78
CA VAL A 8 20.52 25.62 5.14
C VAL A 8 21.38 26.49 6.05
N ALA A 9 22.61 26.08 6.26
CA ALA A 9 23.60 26.75 7.07
C ALA A 9 24.76 27.30 6.25
N ARG A 10 25.37 28.35 6.77
CA ARG A 10 26.75 28.73 6.46
C ARG A 10 27.68 27.76 7.17
N LEU A 11 28.63 27.19 6.43
CA LEU A 11 29.66 26.31 6.98
C LEU A 11 30.94 27.09 7.24
N LEU A 12 31.42 27.04 8.48
CA LEU A 12 32.66 27.66 8.91
C LEU A 12 33.66 26.59 9.38
N VAL A 13 34.88 26.68 8.87
CA VAL A 13 36.02 25.87 9.28
C VAL A 13 37.10 26.82 9.78
N SER A 14 37.50 26.69 11.04
CA SER A 14 38.47 27.62 11.68
C SER A 14 38.09 29.10 11.50
N ASP A 15 36.82 29.44 11.76
CA ASP A 15 36.21 30.77 11.59
C ASP A 15 36.19 31.31 10.15
N GLN A 16 36.58 30.52 9.15
CA GLN A 16 36.50 30.88 7.73
C GLN A 16 35.25 30.29 7.10
N HIS A 17 34.48 31.13 6.41
CA HIS A 17 33.32 30.68 5.63
C HIS A 17 33.81 29.92 4.38
N VAL A 18 33.46 28.64 4.29
CA VAL A 18 33.95 27.75 3.22
C VAL A 18 32.86 27.29 2.26
N GLY A 19 31.59 27.37 2.66
CA GLY A 19 30.47 27.01 1.79
C GLY A 19 29.16 26.86 2.52
N SER A 20 28.27 26.04 1.94
CA SER A 20 26.93 25.77 2.46
C SER A 20 26.80 24.35 2.99
N ALA A 21 25.92 24.16 3.95
CA ALA A 21 25.59 22.84 4.48
C ALA A 21 24.11 22.77 4.85
N TRP A 22 23.53 21.58 4.99
CA TRP A 22 22.12 21.42 5.33
C TRP A 22 21.84 20.12 6.07
N LEU A 23 20.76 20.08 6.86
CA LEU A 23 20.37 18.89 7.63
C LEU A 23 19.67 17.85 6.74
N ILE A 24 20.32 16.71 6.52
CA ILE A 24 19.73 15.53 5.86
C ILE A 24 18.97 14.64 6.85
N SER A 25 19.42 14.61 8.11
CA SER A 25 18.72 14.00 9.24
C SER A 25 18.88 14.89 10.47
N ARG A 26 18.25 14.55 11.60
CA ARG A 26 18.38 15.35 12.84
C ARG A 26 19.80 15.33 13.43
N LYS A 27 20.63 14.38 13.01
CA LYS A 27 21.99 14.20 13.53
C LYS A 27 23.07 14.43 12.48
N ILE A 28 22.70 14.48 11.20
CA ILE A 28 23.65 14.52 10.10
C ILE A 28 23.37 15.72 9.21
N VAL A 29 24.43 16.48 8.98
CA VAL A 29 24.52 17.59 8.05
C VAL A 29 25.34 17.16 6.83
N CYS A 30 24.86 17.51 5.65
CA CYS A 30 25.49 17.23 4.37
C CYS A 30 26.13 18.51 3.81
N THR A 31 27.34 18.40 3.27
CA THR A 31 28.04 19.45 2.53
C THR A 31 28.91 18.83 1.43
N ALA A 32 29.63 19.64 0.66
CA ALA A 32 30.58 19.14 -0.33
C ALA A 32 31.93 18.83 0.33
N ASP A 33 32.60 17.75 -0.11
CA ASP A 33 33.89 17.33 0.45
C ASP A 33 34.96 18.43 0.31
N HIS A 34 35.00 19.08 -0.85
CA HIS A 34 35.97 20.15 -1.09
C HIS A 34 35.80 21.36 -0.16
N CYS A 35 34.63 21.55 0.48
CA CYS A 35 34.43 22.61 1.48
C CYS A 35 35.16 22.31 2.80
N VAL A 36 35.47 21.04 3.06
CA VAL A 36 36.18 20.56 4.26
C VAL A 36 37.47 19.81 3.89
N VAL A 37 38.03 20.08 2.70
CA VAL A 37 39.17 19.33 2.16
C VAL A 37 40.37 19.33 3.10
N ASP A 38 40.67 20.48 3.70
CA ASP A 38 41.80 20.68 4.63
C ASP A 38 41.49 20.20 6.07
N SER A 39 40.26 19.76 6.32
CA SER A 39 39.86 19.20 7.61
C SER A 39 40.11 17.69 7.67
N GLU A 40 40.72 17.23 8.76
CA GLU A 40 40.78 15.81 9.09
C GLU A 40 39.41 15.32 9.58
N LEU A 41 39.17 14.00 9.52
CA LEU A 41 38.03 13.42 10.21
C LEU A 41 38.09 13.76 11.71
N ASN A 42 36.93 13.97 12.32
CA ASN A 42 36.75 14.45 13.68
C ASN A 42 37.10 15.93 13.91
N THR A 43 37.33 16.70 12.84
CA THR A 43 37.46 18.16 12.95
C THR A 43 36.10 18.77 13.30
N ASN A 44 36.11 19.68 14.28
CA ASN A 44 34.93 20.47 14.62
C ASN A 44 34.73 21.58 13.59
N VAL A 45 33.50 21.72 13.12
CA VAL A 45 33.06 22.77 12.22
C VAL A 45 31.88 23.50 12.82
N GLU A 46 31.70 24.75 12.42
CA GLU A 46 30.59 25.57 12.89
C GLU A 46 29.57 25.76 11.78
N LEU A 47 28.29 25.65 12.16
CA LEU A 47 27.15 25.73 11.27
C LEU A 47 26.26 26.87 11.73
N ILE A 48 26.07 27.86 10.88
CA ILE A 48 25.22 29.03 11.17
C ILE A 48 23.95 28.93 10.34
N PHE A 49 22.87 28.50 10.97
CA PHE A 49 21.52 28.54 10.40
C PHE A 49 20.85 29.89 10.71
N PRO A 50 19.75 30.23 10.01
CA PRO A 50 19.02 31.46 10.32
C PRO A 50 18.48 31.55 11.75
N SER A 51 18.22 30.40 12.39
CA SER A 51 17.61 30.32 13.73
C SER A 51 18.60 30.05 14.85
N CYS A 52 19.75 29.44 14.56
CA CYS A 52 20.75 29.10 15.58
C CYS A 52 22.14 28.86 14.99
N ARG A 53 23.11 28.77 15.90
CA ARG A 53 24.49 28.39 15.61
C ARG A 53 24.79 27.10 16.36
N ILE A 54 25.29 26.10 15.65
CA ILE A 54 25.66 24.81 16.23
C ILE A 54 27.07 24.40 15.81
N THR A 55 27.67 23.50 16.58
CA THR A 55 28.94 22.86 16.25
C THR A 55 28.67 21.43 15.82
N GLY A 56 29.39 20.96 14.82
CA GLY A 56 29.36 19.57 14.38
C GLY A 56 30.76 19.02 14.14
N THR A 57 30.84 17.72 13.93
CA THR A 57 32.08 16.98 13.75
C THR A 57 32.07 16.31 12.38
N VAL A 58 33.11 16.51 11.56
CA VAL A 58 33.21 15.82 10.26
C VAL A 58 33.42 14.31 10.51
N VAL A 59 32.46 13.47 10.12
CA VAL A 59 32.48 12.02 10.40
C VAL A 59 32.69 11.16 9.15
N GLU A 60 32.52 11.72 7.96
CA GLU A 60 32.66 11.03 6.68
C GLU A 60 33.11 12.01 5.58
N LYS A 61 33.96 11.54 4.68
CA LYS A 61 34.39 12.25 3.47
C LYS A 61 34.42 11.26 2.30
N ASP A 62 33.65 11.53 1.25
CA ASP A 62 33.62 10.77 0.01
C ASP A 62 34.06 11.70 -1.14
N ALA A 63 35.33 11.59 -1.51
CA ALA A 63 35.92 12.40 -2.58
C ALA A 63 35.37 12.05 -3.97
N ASP A 64 34.86 10.83 -4.17
CA ASP A 64 34.30 10.40 -5.44
C ASP A 64 32.91 11.04 -5.68
N LEU A 65 32.11 11.14 -4.61
CA LEU A 65 30.85 11.89 -4.60
C LEU A 65 31.02 13.39 -4.39
N ASP A 66 32.19 13.83 -3.92
CA ASP A 66 32.43 15.18 -3.40
C ASP A 66 31.43 15.55 -2.30
N ILE A 67 31.28 14.67 -1.31
CA ILE A 67 30.37 14.83 -0.17
C ILE A 67 31.11 14.64 1.14
N ALA A 68 30.79 15.48 2.13
CA ALA A 68 31.16 15.24 3.52
C ALA A 68 29.91 15.23 4.41
N LEU A 69 29.93 14.34 5.41
CA LEU A 69 28.88 14.24 6.43
C LEU A 69 29.42 14.74 7.76
N ILE A 70 28.64 15.61 8.40
CA ILE A 70 28.96 16.25 9.68
C ILE A 70 27.93 15.77 10.71
N GLU A 71 28.38 15.18 11.80
CA GLU A 71 27.52 14.79 12.92
C GLU A 71 27.29 15.97 13.86
N VAL A 72 26.03 16.17 14.26
CA VAL A 72 25.59 17.22 15.18
C VAL A 72 24.77 16.61 16.31
N ASP A 73 24.74 17.30 17.46
CA ASP A 73 23.87 16.93 18.57
C ASP A 73 22.40 17.30 18.25
N PRO A 74 21.47 16.34 18.15
CA PRO A 74 20.08 16.61 17.82
C PRO A 74 19.36 17.42 18.91
N GLU A 75 19.88 17.49 20.14
CA GLU A 75 19.31 18.31 21.22
C GLU A 75 19.77 19.77 21.16
N SER A 76 20.81 20.06 20.35
CA SER A 76 21.37 21.41 20.22
C SER A 76 20.58 22.34 19.29
N HIS A 77 19.59 21.82 18.56
CA HIS A 77 18.77 22.60 17.63
C HIS A 77 17.33 22.09 17.54
N THR A 78 16.46 22.94 16.99
CA THR A 78 15.06 22.59 16.67
C THR A 78 14.82 22.58 15.15
N ILE A 79 15.89 22.59 14.35
CA ILE A 79 15.79 22.63 12.90
C ILE A 79 15.32 21.28 12.37
N GLU A 80 14.30 21.30 11.52
CA GLU A 80 13.81 20.09 10.88
C GLU A 80 14.65 19.77 9.64
N PRO A 81 15.04 18.49 9.45
CA PRO A 81 15.75 18.04 8.25
C PRO A 81 14.92 18.24 6.99
N LEU A 82 15.60 18.44 5.86
CA LEU A 82 14.91 18.54 4.57
C LEU A 82 14.57 17.13 4.06
N PRO A 83 13.32 16.87 3.66
CA PRO A 83 12.95 15.57 3.11
C PRO A 83 13.66 15.35 1.78
N ILE A 84 14.13 14.12 1.55
CA ILE A 84 14.91 13.77 0.35
C ILE A 84 14.11 12.88 -0.61
N ILE A 85 14.43 12.97 -1.89
CA ILE A 85 13.82 12.16 -2.96
C ILE A 85 14.89 11.65 -3.92
N ALA A 86 14.78 10.40 -4.34
CA ALA A 86 15.65 9.83 -5.36
C ALA A 86 15.46 10.57 -6.69
N ARG A 87 16.54 10.69 -7.49
CA ARG A 87 16.44 11.28 -8.82
C ARG A 87 15.50 10.48 -9.74
N PRO A 88 14.77 11.14 -10.66
CA PRO A 88 13.95 10.45 -11.65
C PRO A 88 14.82 9.73 -12.68
N MET A 89 14.35 8.58 -13.16
CA MET A 89 14.92 7.93 -14.35
C MET A 89 14.67 8.74 -15.62
N GLN A 90 13.49 9.38 -15.71
CA GLN A 90 13.09 10.19 -16.86
C GLN A 90 12.74 11.62 -16.42
N LEU A 91 13.60 12.56 -16.83
CA LEU A 91 13.35 13.98 -16.66
C LEU A 91 12.27 14.45 -17.62
N LYS A 92 11.35 15.28 -17.11
CA LYS A 92 10.53 16.11 -17.98
C LYS A 92 11.35 17.35 -18.34
N PRO A 93 11.24 17.90 -19.56
CA PRO A 93 11.88 19.17 -19.90
C PRO A 93 11.52 20.32 -18.94
N SER A 94 10.40 20.20 -18.23
CA SER A 94 9.90 21.18 -17.27
C SER A 94 10.36 20.96 -15.83
N THR A 95 11.22 19.99 -15.52
CA THR A 95 11.65 19.74 -14.14
C THR A 95 12.52 20.90 -13.64
N GLN A 96 11.89 21.81 -12.88
CA GLN A 96 12.54 22.94 -12.25
C GLN A 96 13.24 22.51 -10.95
N TRP A 97 14.33 23.20 -10.63
CA TRP A 97 15.00 23.11 -9.35
C TRP A 97 15.20 24.51 -8.75
N GLN A 98 15.35 24.54 -7.44
CA GLN A 98 15.75 25.71 -6.67
C GLN A 98 16.88 25.34 -5.72
N LEU A 99 17.68 26.31 -5.34
CA LEU A 99 18.73 26.16 -4.33
C LEU A 99 18.77 27.41 -3.49
N HIS A 100 19.09 27.26 -2.21
CA HIS A 100 19.57 28.33 -1.38
C HIS A 100 20.94 27.93 -0.82
N GLY A 101 21.92 28.83 -0.89
CA GLY A 101 23.25 28.62 -0.37
C GLY A 101 23.89 29.94 0.05
N HIS A 102 25.03 29.88 0.71
CA HIS A 102 25.72 31.06 1.23
C HIS A 102 27.05 31.26 0.49
N PRO A 103 27.13 32.23 -0.43
CA PRO A 103 28.36 32.46 -1.19
C PRO A 103 29.50 33.00 -0.30
N VAL A 104 30.71 32.52 -0.53
CA VAL A 104 31.94 32.91 0.18
C VAL A 104 32.48 34.23 -0.36
N GLN A 105 32.42 34.42 -1.69
CA GLN A 105 33.07 35.55 -2.37
C GLN A 105 32.32 36.89 -2.22
N ASN A 106 31.08 36.88 -1.72
CA ASN A 106 30.23 38.06 -1.55
C ASN A 106 29.63 38.16 -0.13
N ALA A 107 30.39 37.76 0.89
CA ALA A 107 29.93 37.69 2.28
C ALA A 107 29.40 39.04 2.85
N GLU A 108 29.82 40.17 2.28
CA GLU A 108 29.37 41.52 2.68
C GLU A 108 28.03 41.95 2.05
N VAL A 109 27.53 41.25 1.02
CA VAL A 109 26.35 41.66 0.24
C VAL A 109 25.10 40.87 0.61
N ASP A 110 25.21 39.63 1.08
CA ASP A 110 24.07 38.76 1.38
C ASP A 110 24.23 37.99 2.70
N GLU A 111 23.99 38.65 3.84
CA GLU A 111 23.75 37.94 5.13
C GLU A 111 22.61 36.92 5.00
N GLY A 112 21.67 37.16 4.08
CA GLY A 112 20.50 36.32 3.82
C GLY A 112 20.72 35.14 2.89
N GLY A 113 21.92 34.94 2.32
CA GLY A 113 22.21 33.88 1.34
C GLY A 113 21.71 34.16 -0.09
N LEU A 114 22.11 33.32 -1.04
CA LEU A 114 21.80 33.40 -2.46
C LEU A 114 20.83 32.28 -2.86
N THR A 115 19.75 32.65 -3.56
CA THR A 115 18.81 31.70 -4.16
C THR A 115 19.02 31.60 -5.66
N LEU A 116 19.16 30.38 -6.16
CA LEU A 116 19.31 30.05 -7.58
C LEU A 116 18.16 29.17 -8.03
N GLU A 117 17.84 29.23 -9.32
CA GLU A 117 16.83 28.37 -9.93
C GLU A 117 17.19 28.03 -11.37
N GLY A 118 16.48 27.04 -11.91
CA GLY A 118 16.55 26.67 -13.31
C GLY A 118 15.98 25.28 -13.53
N HIS A 119 16.51 24.55 -14.51
CA HIS A 119 16.01 23.22 -14.88
C HIS A 119 17.10 22.16 -14.84
N ILE A 120 16.69 20.91 -14.56
CA ILE A 120 17.60 19.77 -14.58
C ILE A 120 17.76 19.34 -16.04
N SER A 121 18.96 19.50 -16.60
CA SER A 121 19.23 19.17 -18.00
C SER A 121 19.57 17.69 -18.21
N ASN A 122 20.21 17.06 -17.22
CA ASN A 122 20.54 15.63 -17.26
C ASN A 122 20.64 15.05 -15.83
N ALA A 123 19.93 13.96 -15.52
CA ALA A 123 19.96 13.31 -14.21
C ALA A 123 21.11 12.29 -14.05
N GLN A 124 21.84 12.02 -15.14
CA GLN A 124 22.88 10.99 -15.24
C GLN A 124 24.07 11.49 -16.07
N SER A 125 24.65 12.64 -15.71
CA SER A 125 25.78 13.23 -16.45
C SER A 125 27.16 12.79 -15.97
N GLY A 126 27.24 12.02 -14.88
CA GLY A 126 28.49 11.56 -14.26
C GLY A 126 28.98 10.19 -14.72
N THR A 127 30.04 9.70 -14.08
CA THR A 127 30.49 8.30 -14.21
C THR A 127 29.85 7.44 -13.12
N GLU A 128 30.01 6.12 -13.20
CA GLU A 128 29.57 5.20 -12.14
C GLU A 128 30.25 5.52 -10.79
N THR A 129 31.52 5.91 -10.82
CA THR A 129 32.29 6.28 -9.62
C THR A 129 32.00 7.70 -9.13
N SER A 130 31.71 8.65 -10.02
CA SER A 130 31.35 10.04 -9.67
C SER A 130 30.03 10.42 -10.35
N PRO A 131 28.90 9.90 -9.84
CA PRO A 131 27.58 10.18 -10.39
C PRO A 131 27.23 11.65 -10.16
N ARG A 132 26.69 12.29 -11.21
CA ARG A 132 26.34 13.72 -11.20
C ARG A 132 25.04 13.96 -11.94
N MET A 133 24.32 14.99 -11.54
CA MET A 133 23.27 15.62 -12.33
C MET A 133 23.77 16.97 -12.83
N GLN A 134 23.40 17.29 -14.07
CA GLN A 134 23.67 18.57 -14.70
C GLN A 134 22.44 19.47 -14.57
N LEU A 135 22.68 20.68 -14.10
CA LEU A 135 21.68 21.70 -13.84
C LEU A 135 21.97 22.89 -14.76
N SER A 136 20.94 23.38 -15.46
CA SER A 136 21.00 24.69 -16.09
C SER A 136 20.49 25.73 -15.09
N CYS A 137 21.24 26.81 -14.90
CA CYS A 137 20.94 27.90 -13.98
C CYS A 137 20.54 29.16 -14.74
N ASP A 138 19.36 29.71 -14.41
CA ASP A 138 18.77 30.86 -15.09
C ASP A 138 19.52 32.17 -14.78
N GLN A 139 20.06 32.28 -13.56
CA GLN A 139 20.87 33.42 -13.12
C GLN A 139 22.25 33.46 -13.79
N GLY A 140 22.78 32.30 -14.19
CA GLY A 140 24.09 32.16 -14.82
C GLY A 140 24.26 32.90 -16.14
N ALA A 141 23.19 33.03 -16.92
CA ALA A 141 23.23 33.77 -18.19
C ALA A 141 23.26 35.30 -18.03
N ARG A 142 22.97 35.82 -16.82
CA ARG A 142 22.78 37.26 -16.58
C ARG A 142 24.02 37.95 -15.99
N LEU A 143 24.98 37.18 -15.51
CA LEU A 143 26.10 37.64 -14.70
C LEU A 143 27.38 37.42 -15.53
N GLY A 144 27.82 38.47 -16.25
CA GLY A 144 28.94 38.39 -17.19
C GLY A 144 30.30 38.02 -16.57
N GLU A 145 31.33 37.91 -17.40
CA GLU A 145 32.66 37.27 -17.17
C GLU A 145 33.50 37.71 -15.94
N GLN A 146 33.04 38.64 -15.10
CA GLN A 146 33.82 39.10 -13.95
C GLN A 146 33.21 38.60 -12.63
N ASN A 147 33.80 37.51 -12.13
CA ASN A 147 33.53 36.79 -10.88
C ASN A 147 32.25 35.95 -10.86
N SER A 148 32.43 34.62 -10.86
CA SER A 148 31.34 33.67 -10.81
C SER A 148 30.56 33.84 -9.48
N PRO A 149 29.28 34.23 -9.51
CA PRO A 149 28.46 34.50 -8.33
C PRO A 149 28.20 33.25 -7.48
N PHE A 150 28.59 32.07 -7.98
CA PHE A 150 28.35 30.77 -7.37
C PHE A 150 29.41 30.36 -6.35
N GLY A 151 30.51 31.12 -6.23
CA GLY A 151 31.57 30.81 -5.26
C GLY A 151 31.04 30.75 -3.83
N GLY A 152 30.86 29.53 -3.29
CA GLY A 152 30.40 29.24 -1.92
C GLY A 152 29.01 28.59 -1.80
N VAL A 153 28.24 28.44 -2.89
CA VAL A 153 26.97 27.68 -2.83
C VAL A 153 27.18 26.16 -2.81
N SER A 154 28.43 25.70 -2.96
CA SER A 154 28.84 24.30 -2.78
C SER A 154 28.36 23.73 -1.46
N GLY A 155 27.92 22.47 -1.49
CA GLY A 155 27.28 21.78 -0.38
C GLY A 155 25.82 22.18 -0.14
N GLY A 156 25.28 23.15 -0.88
CA GLY A 156 23.87 23.55 -0.77
C GLY A 156 22.91 22.51 -1.36
N PRO A 157 21.69 22.37 -0.80
CA PRO A 157 20.71 21.39 -1.28
C PRO A 157 20.03 21.85 -2.58
N VAL A 158 19.94 20.95 -3.54
CA VAL A 158 19.16 21.13 -4.77
C VAL A 158 17.74 20.64 -4.50
N ILE A 159 16.80 21.57 -4.54
CA ILE A 159 15.40 21.39 -4.18
C ILE A 159 14.53 21.25 -5.43
N VAL A 160 13.57 20.35 -5.40
CA VAL A 160 12.60 20.09 -6.46
C VAL A 160 11.18 20.00 -5.90
N CYS A 161 10.20 20.28 -6.75
CA CYS A 161 8.78 20.05 -6.50
C CYS A 161 8.28 18.95 -7.46
N PRO A 162 8.24 17.68 -7.05
CA PRO A 162 7.88 16.57 -7.95
C PRO A 162 6.44 16.66 -8.47
N ARG A 163 5.54 17.30 -7.70
CA ARG A 163 4.15 17.59 -8.05
C ARG A 163 3.91 19.07 -8.11
N ASP A 164 3.45 19.54 -9.25
CA ASP A 164 2.93 20.90 -9.39
C ASP A 164 1.76 21.08 -8.39
N ASN A 165 1.78 22.17 -7.62
CA ASN A 165 0.71 22.60 -6.71
C ASN A 165 0.56 21.91 -5.34
N THR A 166 1.45 20.98 -4.93
CA THR A 166 1.41 20.48 -3.53
C THR A 166 2.15 21.40 -2.56
N GLY A 167 3.09 22.20 -3.06
CA GLY A 167 3.97 23.03 -2.24
C GLY A 167 4.98 22.24 -1.40
N GLU A 168 5.01 20.91 -1.56
CA GLU A 168 6.01 20.03 -0.99
C GLU A 168 7.31 20.13 -1.78
N VAL A 169 8.39 20.32 -1.04
CA VAL A 169 9.74 20.46 -1.57
C VAL A 169 10.59 19.29 -1.11
N TYR A 170 11.47 18.80 -1.97
CA TYR A 170 12.36 17.68 -1.66
C TYR A 170 13.78 18.00 -2.11
N VAL A 171 14.79 17.55 -1.37
CA VAL A 171 16.18 17.57 -1.85
C VAL A 171 16.40 16.39 -2.80
N ILE A 172 16.92 16.67 -3.99
CA ILE A 172 17.27 15.64 -4.99
C ILE A 172 18.79 15.47 -5.13
N GLY A 173 19.58 16.42 -4.66
CA GLY A 173 21.04 16.39 -4.70
C GLY A 173 21.70 17.50 -3.89
N SER A 174 23.02 17.50 -3.85
CA SER A 174 23.86 18.51 -3.20
C SER A 174 24.85 19.10 -4.20
N ILE A 175 25.04 20.42 -4.24
CA ILE A 175 25.97 21.04 -5.19
C ILE A 175 27.40 20.60 -4.88
N SER A 176 28.07 20.02 -5.88
CA SER A 176 29.47 19.59 -5.80
C SER A 176 30.39 20.48 -6.63
N TYR A 177 29.96 20.93 -7.81
CA TYR A 177 30.90 21.62 -8.70
C TYR A 177 30.23 22.68 -9.58
N HIS A 178 30.91 23.82 -9.77
CA HIS A 178 30.58 24.85 -10.76
C HIS A 178 31.72 24.96 -11.78
N HIS A 179 31.42 24.80 -13.06
CA HIS A 179 32.45 24.87 -14.11
C HIS A 179 32.65 26.33 -14.53
N VAL A 180 33.84 26.88 -14.24
CA VAL A 180 34.18 28.32 -14.41
C VAL A 180 34.04 28.81 -15.87
N SER A 181 34.03 27.92 -16.86
CA SER A 181 33.96 28.32 -18.28
C SER A 181 32.55 28.43 -18.86
N GLN A 182 31.50 28.03 -18.13
CA GLN A 182 30.11 28.10 -18.58
C GLN A 182 29.21 28.46 -17.40
N ASP A 183 29.09 29.75 -17.08
CA ASP A 183 28.37 30.29 -15.91
C ASP A 183 26.89 29.86 -15.82
N SER A 184 26.31 29.22 -16.84
CA SER A 184 24.94 28.70 -16.81
C SER A 184 24.79 27.22 -16.43
N ILE A 185 25.89 26.49 -16.16
CA ILE A 185 25.83 25.05 -15.87
C ILE A 185 26.43 24.75 -14.49
N LEU A 186 25.63 24.12 -13.64
CA LEU A 186 26.03 23.62 -12.34
C LEU A 186 25.95 22.09 -12.31
N TYR A 187 26.72 21.47 -11.42
CA TYR A 187 26.64 20.04 -11.15
C TYR A 187 26.29 19.80 -9.69
N CYS A 188 25.43 18.81 -9.47
CA CYS A 188 25.14 18.31 -8.14
C CYS A 188 25.29 16.80 -8.07
N THR A 189 25.69 16.34 -6.89
CA THR A 189 25.74 14.93 -6.53
C THR A 189 24.32 14.45 -6.19
N PRO A 190 23.78 13.41 -6.86
CA PRO A 190 22.46 12.87 -6.56
C PRO A 190 22.34 12.38 -5.13
N ILE A 191 21.23 12.69 -4.45
CA ILE A 191 21.08 12.33 -3.04
C ILE A 191 20.87 10.83 -2.82
N ASP A 192 20.31 10.13 -3.81
CA ASP A 192 20.17 8.67 -3.78
C ASP A 192 21.52 7.97 -3.67
N GLU A 193 22.54 8.46 -4.37
CA GLU A 193 23.92 7.94 -4.32
C GLU A 193 24.55 8.16 -2.94
N VAL A 194 24.30 9.31 -2.31
CA VAL A 194 24.79 9.61 -0.95
C VAL A 194 24.19 8.66 0.07
N VAL A 195 22.87 8.45 0.02
CA VAL A 195 22.18 7.52 0.93
C VAL A 195 22.69 6.09 0.75
N GLU A 196 22.97 5.71 -0.49
CA GLU A 196 23.38 4.37 -0.85
C GLU A 196 24.82 4.04 -0.47
N ARG A 197 25.76 4.99 -0.60
CA ARG A 197 27.14 4.79 -0.18
C ARG A 197 27.34 4.89 1.33
N HIS A 198 26.46 5.63 2.02
CA HIS A 198 26.57 5.86 3.47
C HIS A 198 25.35 5.38 4.28
N PRO A 199 24.87 4.14 4.10
CA PRO A 199 23.63 3.67 4.72
C PRO A 199 23.74 3.61 6.25
N GLN A 200 24.94 3.38 6.78
CA GLN A 200 25.18 3.31 8.24
C GLN A 200 25.01 4.68 8.93
N ARG A 201 25.32 5.77 8.23
CA ARG A 201 25.18 7.15 8.76
C ARG A 201 23.76 7.68 8.57
N LEU A 202 23.04 7.17 7.58
CA LEU A 202 21.76 7.70 7.13
C LEU A 202 20.58 6.76 7.43
N GLN A 203 20.70 5.88 8.43
CA GLN A 203 19.65 4.91 8.79
C GLN A 203 18.30 5.55 9.15
N GLU A 204 18.32 6.76 9.72
CA GLU A 204 17.10 7.52 10.08
C GLU A 204 16.49 8.25 8.88
N THR A 205 17.14 8.22 7.71
CA THR A 205 16.73 9.00 6.54
C THR A 205 15.89 8.15 5.60
N GLN A 206 14.69 8.61 5.29
CA GLN A 206 13.82 7.94 4.33
C GLN A 206 13.99 8.54 2.92
N LEU A 207 14.66 7.81 2.03
CA LEU A 207 14.77 8.18 0.62
C LEU A 207 13.45 7.90 -0.10
N LYS A 208 12.65 8.95 -0.34
CA LYS A 208 11.40 8.80 -1.11
C LYS A 208 11.70 8.51 -2.57
N SER A 209 10.81 7.79 -3.24
CA SER A 209 10.89 7.57 -4.68
C SER A 209 10.24 8.74 -5.43
N TRP A 210 10.88 9.20 -6.51
CA TRP A 210 10.29 10.15 -7.44
C TRP A 210 8.98 9.63 -8.04
N ASP A 211 8.93 8.33 -8.32
CA ASP A 211 7.85 7.66 -9.04
C ASP A 211 6.57 7.52 -8.22
N ALA A 212 6.70 7.45 -6.88
CA ALA A 212 5.54 7.48 -5.97
C ALA A 212 4.73 8.78 -6.14
N SER A 213 5.42 9.90 -6.40
CA SER A 213 4.76 11.18 -6.69
C SER A 213 3.93 11.11 -7.98
N ARG A 214 4.30 10.24 -8.93
CA ARG A 214 3.56 10.05 -10.18
C ARG A 214 2.47 8.99 -10.10
N ARG A 215 2.38 8.22 -9.00
CA ARG A 215 1.56 7.00 -8.86
C ARG A 215 2.09 5.82 -9.67
N ILE A 216 3.42 5.75 -9.80
CA ILE A 216 4.13 4.60 -10.35
C ILE A 216 4.62 3.76 -9.19
N LEU A 217 4.17 2.50 -9.10
CA LEU A 217 4.63 1.56 -8.08
C LEU A 217 5.96 0.92 -8.52
N SER A 218 6.96 0.90 -7.66
CA SER A 218 8.18 0.11 -7.86
C SER A 218 8.26 -1.02 -6.84
N VAL A 219 8.62 -2.21 -7.31
CA VAL A 219 8.91 -3.41 -6.51
C VAL A 219 10.20 -4.00 -7.08
N VAL A 220 11.28 -3.92 -6.32
CA VAL A 220 12.61 -4.25 -6.81
C VAL A 220 13.25 -5.30 -5.92
N SER A 221 13.90 -6.29 -6.52
CA SER A 221 14.89 -7.16 -5.88
C SER A 221 16.20 -7.08 -6.66
N ASP A 222 17.27 -6.59 -6.03
CA ASP A 222 18.60 -6.49 -6.62
C ASP A 222 19.69 -7.01 -5.66
N ASP A 223 20.96 -6.85 -6.04
CA ASP A 223 22.12 -7.21 -5.22
C ASP A 223 22.18 -6.45 -3.89
N ARG A 224 21.41 -5.37 -3.76
CA ARG A 224 21.33 -4.49 -2.58
C ARG A 224 20.05 -4.73 -1.77
N GLY A 225 19.32 -5.80 -2.09
CA GLY A 225 18.16 -6.28 -1.33
C GLY A 225 16.82 -5.99 -2.02
N CYS A 226 15.75 -6.00 -1.22
CA CYS A 226 14.39 -5.80 -1.68
C CYS A 226 13.94 -4.37 -1.38
N ARG A 227 13.25 -3.70 -2.31
CA ARG A 227 12.70 -2.35 -2.06
C ARG A 227 11.36 -2.11 -2.73
N THR A 228 10.56 -1.22 -2.14
CA THR A 228 9.36 -0.68 -2.78
C THR A 228 9.12 0.76 -2.38
N ASN A 229 8.54 1.54 -3.28
CA ASN A 229 8.04 2.86 -2.96
C ASN A 229 6.60 2.87 -2.42
N MET A 230 6.00 1.70 -2.18
CA MET A 230 4.66 1.61 -1.63
C MET A 230 4.61 2.10 -0.18
N ASP A 231 3.85 3.17 0.02
CA ASP A 231 3.45 3.69 1.31
C ASP A 231 1.93 3.92 1.37
N GLU A 232 1.45 4.41 2.51
CA GLU A 232 0.03 4.67 2.74
C GLU A 232 -0.56 5.69 1.74
N HIS A 233 0.24 6.68 1.36
CA HIS A 233 -0.20 7.75 0.46
C HIS A 233 -0.25 7.26 -0.99
N LEU A 234 0.71 6.44 -1.43
CA LEU A 234 0.73 5.84 -2.75
C LEU A 234 -0.44 4.88 -2.94
N ILE A 235 -0.70 3.95 -2.01
CA ILE A 235 -1.83 3.01 -2.15
C ILE A 235 -3.17 3.76 -2.19
N LEU A 236 -3.33 4.80 -1.37
CA LEU A 236 -4.51 5.67 -1.39
C LEU A 236 -4.68 6.31 -2.77
N SER A 237 -3.62 6.92 -3.30
CA SER A 237 -3.64 7.58 -4.61
C SER A 237 -3.92 6.58 -5.74
N VAL A 238 -3.31 5.39 -5.70
CA VAL A 238 -3.47 4.33 -6.72
C VAL A 238 -4.90 3.80 -6.75
N TRP A 239 -5.54 3.66 -5.58
CA TRP A 239 -6.90 3.14 -5.47
C TRP A 239 -8.00 4.21 -5.52
N GLN A 240 -7.65 5.50 -5.45
CA GLN A 240 -8.58 6.60 -5.74
C GLN A 240 -8.51 7.06 -7.20
N ASP A 241 -7.30 7.24 -7.73
CA ASP A 241 -7.11 7.88 -9.03
C ASP A 241 -6.60 6.95 -10.13
N GLY A 242 -6.25 5.72 -9.78
CA GLY A 242 -5.69 4.77 -10.72
C GLY A 242 -4.15 4.78 -10.75
N LEU A 243 -3.61 3.63 -11.13
CA LEU A 243 -2.19 3.42 -11.37
C LEU A 243 -1.77 4.14 -12.67
N THR A 244 -0.59 4.77 -12.67
CA THR A 244 -0.02 5.41 -13.87
C THR A 244 1.22 4.70 -14.39
N GLY A 245 1.65 3.64 -13.70
CA GLY A 245 2.73 2.75 -14.11
C GLY A 245 3.07 1.80 -12.98
N LEU A 246 3.78 0.74 -13.30
CA LEU A 246 4.35 -0.19 -12.33
C LEU A 246 5.65 -0.73 -12.88
N TRP A 247 6.62 -0.96 -12.01
CA TRP A 247 7.88 -1.61 -12.33
C TRP A 247 8.13 -2.72 -11.30
N CYS A 248 8.26 -3.97 -11.76
CA CYS A 248 8.50 -5.12 -10.89
C CYS A 248 9.44 -6.13 -11.54
N ASN A 249 10.64 -6.31 -10.99
CA ASN A 249 11.62 -7.31 -11.47
C ASN A 249 11.60 -8.62 -10.68
N ILE A 250 10.46 -8.96 -10.09
CA ILE A 250 10.27 -10.22 -9.35
C ILE A 250 9.27 -11.06 -10.14
N LEU A 251 9.59 -12.33 -10.37
CA LEU A 251 8.70 -13.25 -11.08
C LEU A 251 7.52 -13.65 -10.18
N PRO A 252 6.34 -13.93 -10.77
CA PRO A 252 5.14 -14.21 -9.98
C PRO A 252 5.19 -15.54 -9.22
N ASP A 253 6.15 -16.42 -9.48
CA ASP A 253 6.35 -17.69 -8.78
C ASP A 253 7.39 -17.61 -7.64
N GLU A 254 8.10 -16.49 -7.49
CA GLU A 254 9.11 -16.31 -6.45
C GLU A 254 8.49 -16.11 -5.05
N SER A 255 7.32 -15.48 -4.95
CA SER A 255 6.58 -15.35 -3.68
C SER A 255 5.07 -15.26 -3.90
N PRO A 256 4.27 -16.26 -3.47
CA PRO A 256 2.82 -16.22 -3.58
C PRO A 256 2.16 -15.03 -2.86
N ILE A 257 2.74 -14.59 -1.74
CA ILE A 257 2.24 -13.45 -0.96
C ILE A 257 2.45 -12.16 -1.75
N LEU A 258 3.63 -11.99 -2.34
CA LEU A 258 3.94 -10.83 -3.17
C LEU A 258 3.03 -10.79 -4.40
N THR A 259 2.87 -11.94 -5.06
CA THR A 259 2.00 -12.10 -6.23
C THR A 259 0.57 -11.69 -5.93
N SER A 260 0.00 -12.21 -4.84
CA SER A 260 -1.32 -11.79 -4.36
C SER A 260 -1.41 -10.28 -4.12
N ALA A 261 -0.41 -9.68 -3.45
CA ALA A 261 -0.42 -8.25 -3.18
C ALA A 261 -0.36 -7.39 -4.45
N ILE A 262 0.49 -7.77 -5.42
CA ILE A 262 0.60 -7.06 -6.70
C ILE A 262 -0.67 -7.24 -7.56
N GLU A 263 -1.20 -8.48 -7.65
CA GLU A 263 -2.48 -8.76 -8.31
C GLU A 263 -3.58 -7.86 -7.74
N ARG A 264 -3.67 -7.77 -6.42
CA ARG A 264 -4.61 -6.90 -5.72
C ARG A 264 -4.49 -5.45 -6.14
N ILE A 265 -3.27 -4.91 -6.16
CA ILE A 265 -3.03 -3.50 -6.51
C ILE A 265 -3.45 -3.23 -7.96
N VAL A 266 -3.06 -4.10 -8.90
CA VAL A 266 -3.35 -3.94 -10.33
C VAL A 266 -4.82 -4.14 -10.64
N VAL A 267 -5.41 -5.24 -10.17
CA VAL A 267 -6.80 -5.63 -10.47
C VAL A 267 -7.79 -4.68 -9.81
N GLN A 268 -7.48 -4.14 -8.62
CA GLN A 268 -8.40 -3.27 -7.89
C GLN A 268 -8.17 -1.77 -8.10
N SER A 269 -7.19 -1.38 -8.92
CA SER A 269 -6.99 0.02 -9.26
C SER A 269 -8.16 0.53 -10.12
N PRO A 270 -8.84 1.64 -9.73
CA PRO A 270 -10.09 2.07 -10.32
C PRO A 270 -9.95 2.31 -11.82
N PHE A 271 -10.75 1.56 -12.57
CA PHE A 271 -10.65 1.49 -14.02
C PHE A 271 -11.05 2.80 -14.68
N ALA A 272 -11.96 3.58 -14.12
CA ALA A 272 -12.53 4.75 -14.78
C ALA A 272 -11.48 5.84 -15.07
N THR A 273 -10.45 5.95 -14.24
CA THR A 273 -9.49 7.06 -14.24
C THR A 273 -8.12 6.71 -14.83
N ALA A 274 -7.81 5.42 -14.98
CA ALA A 274 -6.57 4.99 -15.64
C ALA A 274 -6.52 5.46 -17.11
N ARG A 275 -5.38 6.04 -17.50
CA ARG A 275 -5.11 6.42 -18.89
C ARG A 275 -4.99 5.15 -19.74
N ALA A 276 -5.53 5.20 -20.96
CA ALA A 276 -5.37 4.09 -21.89
C ALA A 276 -3.88 3.82 -22.15
N ASN A 277 -3.49 2.54 -22.21
CA ASN A 277 -2.13 2.06 -22.42
C ASN A 277 -1.14 2.50 -21.33
N THR A 278 -1.58 2.47 -20.07
CA THR A 278 -0.65 2.62 -18.94
C THR A 278 0.30 1.41 -18.91
N GLU A 279 1.61 1.65 -19.00
CA GLU A 279 2.61 0.59 -19.04
C GLU A 279 2.90 0.03 -17.64
N LEU A 280 2.80 -1.30 -17.51
CA LEU A 280 3.19 -2.06 -16.33
C LEU A 280 4.36 -2.96 -16.73
N HIS A 281 5.54 -2.55 -16.29
CA HIS A 281 6.81 -3.19 -16.57
C HIS A 281 7.06 -4.32 -15.57
N PHE A 282 7.16 -5.53 -16.09
CA PHE A 282 7.29 -6.75 -15.30
C PHE A 282 8.38 -7.67 -15.84
N MET A 283 9.14 -8.30 -14.96
CA MET A 283 9.87 -9.53 -15.30
C MET A 283 8.85 -10.66 -15.42
N GLY A 284 8.78 -11.32 -16.57
CA GLY A 284 7.75 -12.31 -16.87
C GLY A 284 6.36 -11.68 -17.08
N ALA A 285 6.27 -10.62 -17.89
CA ALA A 285 5.05 -9.84 -18.11
C ALA A 285 3.85 -10.68 -18.58
N ALA A 286 4.08 -11.72 -19.40
CA ALA A 286 3.04 -12.64 -19.83
C ALA A 286 2.46 -13.47 -18.66
N ALA A 287 3.31 -13.92 -17.73
CA ALA A 287 2.89 -14.66 -16.54
C ALA A 287 2.10 -13.76 -15.59
N TRP A 288 2.58 -12.54 -15.33
CA TRP A 288 1.87 -11.53 -14.55
C TRP A 288 0.50 -11.18 -15.13
N ARG A 289 0.43 -11.02 -16.46
CA ARG A 289 -0.85 -10.79 -17.15
C ARG A 289 -1.82 -11.94 -16.92
N SER A 290 -1.37 -13.19 -17.11
CA SER A 290 -2.20 -14.38 -16.91
C SER A 290 -2.73 -14.48 -15.48
N ARG A 291 -1.87 -14.18 -14.50
CA ARG A 291 -2.20 -14.14 -13.06
C ARG A 291 -3.27 -13.08 -12.76
N CYS A 292 -3.07 -11.84 -13.21
CA CYS A 292 -4.06 -10.76 -13.07
C CYS A 292 -5.40 -11.09 -13.77
N GLU A 293 -5.36 -11.72 -14.96
CA GLU A 293 -6.57 -12.16 -15.68
C GLU A 293 -7.33 -13.25 -14.90
N CYS A 294 -6.64 -14.17 -14.25
CA CYS A 294 -7.23 -15.19 -13.38
C CYS A 294 -7.86 -14.55 -12.15
N CYS A 295 -7.12 -13.71 -11.43
CA CYS A 295 -7.61 -12.97 -10.27
C CYS A 295 -8.86 -12.13 -10.62
N THR A 296 -8.86 -11.45 -11.77
CA THR A 296 -10.01 -10.66 -12.23
C THR A 296 -11.26 -11.53 -12.47
N LYS A 297 -11.09 -12.72 -13.06
CA LYS A 297 -12.19 -13.67 -13.34
C LYS A 297 -12.86 -14.18 -12.07
N GLU A 298 -12.06 -14.39 -11.03
CA GLU A 298 -12.52 -15.01 -9.80
C GLU A 298 -13.19 -13.99 -8.87
N TRP A 299 -12.63 -12.78 -8.77
CA TRP A 299 -12.92 -11.90 -7.63
C TRP A 299 -13.57 -10.57 -7.94
N VAL A 300 -13.50 -10.05 -9.17
CA VAL A 300 -14.11 -8.74 -9.47
C VAL A 300 -15.59 -8.96 -9.83
N PRO A 301 -16.54 -8.52 -9.00
CA PRO A 301 -17.96 -8.60 -9.28
C PRO A 301 -18.24 -7.62 -10.41
N VAL A 302 -18.41 -8.11 -11.63
CA VAL A 302 -18.85 -7.24 -12.72
C VAL A 302 -19.97 -7.86 -13.49
N ASP A 303 -20.99 -7.03 -13.70
CA ASP A 303 -22.12 -7.20 -14.61
C ASP A 303 -21.65 -7.38 -16.07
N GLY A 304 -20.97 -8.49 -16.37
CA GLY A 304 -20.50 -8.85 -17.69
C GLY A 304 -19.45 -7.91 -18.30
N VAL A 305 -18.98 -6.90 -17.57
CA VAL A 305 -17.93 -5.98 -18.02
C VAL A 305 -16.61 -6.74 -18.02
N SER A 306 -16.33 -7.37 -19.15
CA SER A 306 -15.26 -8.36 -19.33
C SER A 306 -13.92 -7.90 -18.77
N ILE A 307 -13.09 -8.85 -18.33
CA ILE A 307 -11.65 -8.72 -18.04
C ILE A 307 -10.93 -7.82 -19.05
N LYS A 308 -11.39 -7.83 -20.32
CA LYS A 308 -10.88 -6.91 -21.34
C LYS A 308 -11.01 -5.46 -20.89
N LYS A 309 -12.13 -4.96 -20.35
CA LYS A 309 -12.24 -3.57 -19.91
C LYS A 309 -11.31 -3.25 -18.73
N THR A 310 -11.17 -4.18 -17.79
CA THR A 310 -10.30 -4.06 -16.60
C THR A 310 -8.82 -3.97 -16.98
N LEU A 311 -8.32 -4.97 -17.71
CA LEU A 311 -6.88 -5.09 -17.97
C LEU A 311 -6.44 -4.52 -19.33
N SER A 312 -7.34 -4.25 -20.29
CA SER A 312 -6.93 -3.66 -21.59
C SER A 312 -6.37 -2.25 -21.49
N LYS A 313 -6.61 -1.55 -20.37
CA LYS A 313 -6.01 -0.24 -20.12
C LYS A 313 -4.54 -0.33 -19.77
N TYR A 314 -4.08 -1.51 -19.36
CA TYR A 314 -2.71 -1.78 -18.98
C TYR A 314 -1.98 -2.52 -20.10
N ALA A 315 -0.82 -2.01 -20.47
CA ALA A 315 0.14 -2.72 -21.30
C ALA A 315 1.12 -3.42 -20.38
N PHE A 316 1.06 -4.75 -20.32
CA PHE A 316 2.07 -5.55 -19.62
C PHE A 316 3.30 -5.61 -20.53
N VAL A 317 4.39 -4.98 -20.10
CA VAL A 317 5.64 -4.83 -20.86
C VAL A 317 6.71 -5.66 -20.17
N GLU A 318 7.43 -6.46 -20.95
CA GLU A 318 8.57 -7.23 -20.42
C GLU A 318 9.70 -6.27 -20.08
N LEU A 319 10.28 -6.42 -18.89
CA LEU A 319 11.46 -5.65 -18.50
C LEU A 319 12.63 -5.95 -19.45
N GLY A 320 13.15 -4.90 -20.08
CA GLY A 320 14.40 -4.93 -20.85
C GLY A 320 15.58 -4.41 -20.03
N ASP A 321 16.54 -3.78 -20.72
CA ASP A 321 17.70 -3.11 -20.11
C ASP A 321 17.35 -1.73 -19.50
N GLU A 322 16.11 -1.56 -19.05
CA GLU A 322 15.66 -0.31 -18.46
C GLU A 322 16.34 -0.09 -17.09
N PRO A 323 16.65 1.16 -16.73
CA PRO A 323 17.26 1.43 -15.43
C PRO A 323 16.32 0.99 -14.30
N ILE A 324 16.89 0.53 -13.19
CA ILE A 324 16.10 0.10 -12.03
C ILE A 324 15.61 1.36 -11.28
N PRO A 325 14.30 1.48 -10.96
CA PRO A 325 13.79 2.60 -10.17
C PRO A 325 14.50 2.72 -8.82
N LEU A 326 14.78 3.96 -8.43
CA LEU A 326 15.53 4.30 -7.23
C LEU A 326 14.60 4.79 -6.10
N GLY A 327 15.12 4.70 -4.88
CA GLY A 327 14.40 5.07 -3.65
C GLY A 327 13.36 4.05 -3.20
N GLY A 328 12.66 4.38 -2.11
CA GLY A 328 11.69 3.51 -1.46
C GLY A 328 12.22 2.88 -0.17
N LEU A 329 11.32 2.19 0.52
CA LEU A 329 11.62 1.42 1.73
C LEU A 329 12.38 0.16 1.36
N ARG A 330 13.42 -0.17 2.13
CA ARG A 330 14.26 -1.37 1.96
C ARG A 330 13.85 -2.47 2.93
N PHE A 331 13.99 -3.71 2.48
CA PHE A 331 13.65 -4.94 3.19
C PHE A 331 14.77 -5.97 3.00
N ASN A 332 14.96 -6.85 3.98
CA ASN A 332 16.06 -7.82 3.93
C ASN A 332 15.81 -8.94 2.92
N ASN A 333 14.55 -9.24 2.61
CA ASN A 333 14.14 -10.31 1.71
C ASN A 333 12.75 -10.06 1.10
N ILE A 334 12.38 -10.92 0.15
CA ILE A 334 11.11 -10.83 -0.60
C ILE A 334 9.89 -11.04 0.33
N ASP A 335 10.00 -11.85 1.36
CA ASP A 335 8.88 -12.13 2.27
C ASP A 335 8.53 -10.90 3.13
N GLU A 336 9.52 -10.21 3.67
CA GLU A 336 9.33 -8.94 4.40
C GLU A 336 8.71 -7.87 3.50
N LEU A 337 9.17 -7.78 2.25
CA LEU A 337 8.61 -6.89 1.23
C LEU A 337 7.14 -7.23 0.93
N ALA A 338 6.85 -8.52 0.73
CA ALA A 338 5.51 -9.03 0.44
C ALA A 338 4.55 -8.73 1.60
N ASP A 339 4.99 -8.96 2.84
CA ASP A 339 4.23 -8.66 4.05
C ASP A 339 3.93 -7.17 4.19
N HIS A 340 4.89 -6.30 3.85
CA HIS A 340 4.67 -4.86 3.83
C HIS A 340 3.60 -4.46 2.81
N LEU A 341 3.70 -4.92 1.55
CA LEU A 341 2.72 -4.61 0.51
C LEU A 341 1.31 -5.10 0.88
N LYS A 342 1.21 -6.35 1.36
CA LYS A 342 -0.04 -6.92 1.90
C LYS A 342 -0.59 -6.05 3.04
N SER A 343 0.26 -5.62 3.97
CA SER A 343 -0.13 -4.79 5.11
C SER A 343 -0.69 -3.44 4.66
N GLN A 344 -0.06 -2.77 3.68
CA GLN A 344 -0.57 -1.50 3.13
C GLN A 344 -1.95 -1.68 2.49
N CYS A 345 -2.12 -2.73 1.69
CA CYS A 345 -3.40 -3.08 1.07
C CYS A 345 -4.50 -3.34 2.12
N ASN A 346 -4.18 -4.11 3.16
CA ASN A 346 -5.11 -4.40 4.25
C ASN A 346 -5.48 -3.16 5.06
N LYS A 347 -4.50 -2.29 5.38
CA LYS A 347 -4.74 -1.04 6.13
C LYS A 347 -5.71 -0.12 5.40
N TRP A 348 -5.54 0.05 4.09
CA TRP A 348 -6.46 0.84 3.29
C TRP A 348 -7.86 0.21 3.27
N ALA A 349 -7.96 -1.09 2.99
CA ALA A 349 -9.24 -1.79 2.93
C ALA A 349 -10.00 -1.73 4.27
N PHE A 350 -9.27 -1.86 5.38
CA PHE A 350 -9.80 -1.73 6.72
C PHE A 350 -10.35 -0.33 7.00
N ARG A 351 -9.60 0.71 6.61
CA ARG A 351 -10.05 2.10 6.73
C ARG A 351 -11.34 2.34 5.96
N ARG A 352 -11.38 1.92 4.69
CA ARG A 352 -12.55 2.05 3.82
C ARG A 352 -13.75 1.30 4.40
N LEU A 353 -13.59 0.03 4.78
CA LEU A 353 -14.67 -0.76 5.37
C LEU A 353 -15.22 -0.12 6.66
N ARG A 354 -14.34 0.38 7.53
CA ARG A 354 -14.74 1.08 8.76
C ARG A 354 -15.61 2.30 8.46
N GLU A 355 -15.22 3.11 7.48
CA GLU A 355 -16.00 4.27 7.04
C GLU A 355 -17.35 3.81 6.47
N ARG A 356 -17.36 2.85 5.55
CA ARG A 356 -18.59 2.31 4.95
C ARG A 356 -19.56 1.74 5.98
N VAL A 357 -19.10 0.95 6.94
CA VAL A 357 -19.95 0.36 7.99
C VAL A 357 -20.54 1.46 8.89
N SER A 358 -19.76 2.50 9.20
CA SER A 358 -20.28 3.65 9.95
C SER A 358 -21.40 4.35 9.19
N GLU A 359 -21.17 4.64 7.90
CA GLU A 359 -22.17 5.27 7.04
C GLU A 359 -23.43 4.40 6.89
N ALA A 360 -23.27 3.09 6.74
CA ALA A 360 -24.38 2.15 6.66
C ALA A 360 -25.22 2.11 7.96
N PHE A 361 -24.63 2.36 9.13
CA PHE A 361 -25.41 2.48 10.36
C PHE A 361 -26.10 3.83 10.53
N ASP A 362 -25.59 4.89 9.88
CA ASP A 362 -26.16 6.23 9.90
C ASP A 362 -27.27 6.37 8.83
N ASN A 363 -27.15 5.67 7.71
CA ASN A 363 -28.12 5.61 6.62
C ASN A 363 -28.20 4.20 5.99
N PRO A 364 -28.92 3.25 6.62
CA PRO A 364 -28.93 1.84 6.20
C PRO A 364 -29.53 1.60 4.82
N VAL A 365 -30.55 2.37 4.42
CA VAL A 365 -31.22 2.19 3.12
C VAL A 365 -30.29 2.46 1.93
N GLY A 366 -29.29 3.34 2.11
CA GLY A 366 -28.42 3.84 1.04
C GLY A 366 -27.74 2.75 0.23
N GLU A 367 -26.58 2.30 0.68
CA GLU A 367 -25.78 1.30 -0.06
C GLU A 367 -26.24 -0.14 0.15
N LEU A 368 -26.86 -0.45 1.28
CA LEU A 368 -27.26 -1.84 1.56
C LEU A 368 -28.52 -2.25 0.81
N HIS A 369 -29.37 -1.28 0.42
CA HIS A 369 -30.68 -1.50 -0.20
C HIS A 369 -31.72 -2.21 0.70
N TYR A 370 -31.53 -2.20 2.03
CA TYR A 370 -32.50 -2.68 3.01
C TYR A 370 -32.43 -1.86 4.31
N GLU A 371 -33.51 -1.87 5.10
CA GLU A 371 -33.55 -1.17 6.39
C GLU A 371 -32.96 -2.02 7.53
N ILE A 372 -32.39 -1.37 8.55
CA ILE A 372 -31.95 -2.03 9.78
C ILE A 372 -32.70 -1.40 10.93
N ALA A 373 -33.42 -2.21 11.70
CA ALA A 373 -34.17 -1.72 12.84
C ALA A 373 -33.27 -1.03 13.87
N SER A 374 -33.75 0.06 14.45
CA SER A 374 -32.97 0.87 15.40
C SER A 374 -32.50 0.10 16.65
N ASP A 375 -33.26 -0.90 17.09
CA ASP A 375 -32.93 -1.78 18.22
C ASP A 375 -31.84 -2.80 17.89
N LEU A 376 -31.60 -3.10 16.60
CA LEU A 376 -30.46 -3.90 16.11
C LEU A 376 -29.19 -3.07 15.94
N VAL A 377 -29.30 -1.82 15.47
CA VAL A 377 -28.15 -0.95 15.18
C VAL A 377 -27.24 -0.77 16.40
N VAL A 378 -27.81 -0.58 17.60
CA VAL A 378 -27.02 -0.36 18.82
C VAL A 378 -26.17 -1.60 19.19
N PRO A 379 -26.73 -2.82 19.31
CA PRO A 379 -25.96 -4.05 19.44
C PRO A 379 -24.93 -4.26 18.32
N MET A 380 -25.30 -3.99 17.06
CA MET A 380 -24.40 -4.16 15.91
C MET A 380 -23.19 -3.23 15.99
N ARG A 381 -23.38 -1.95 16.37
CA ARG A 381 -22.29 -1.01 16.61
C ARG A 381 -21.37 -1.48 17.72
N LYS A 382 -21.92 -2.00 18.82
CA LYS A 382 -21.13 -2.56 19.92
C LYS A 382 -20.28 -3.74 19.43
N LEU A 383 -20.87 -4.67 18.69
CA LEU A 383 -20.15 -5.82 18.13
C LEU A 383 -19.09 -5.39 17.12
N TRP A 384 -19.40 -4.44 16.25
CA TRP A 384 -18.45 -3.88 15.28
C TRP A 384 -17.25 -3.22 15.97
N ASN A 385 -17.46 -2.44 17.03
CA ASN A 385 -16.37 -1.83 17.78
C ASN A 385 -15.45 -2.88 18.42
N ASN A 386 -15.99 -4.02 18.86
CA ASN A 386 -15.18 -5.14 19.34
C ASN A 386 -14.35 -5.74 18.19
N TRP A 387 -14.97 -5.98 17.03
CA TRP A 387 -14.26 -6.47 15.84
C TRP A 387 -13.17 -5.49 15.37
N LEU A 388 -13.45 -4.19 15.33
CA LEU A 388 -12.50 -3.15 14.98
C LEU A 388 -11.25 -3.18 15.85
N ASN A 389 -11.42 -3.36 17.17
CA ASN A 389 -10.29 -3.44 18.10
C ASN A 389 -9.41 -4.67 17.81
N ILE A 390 -10.01 -5.82 17.49
CA ILE A 390 -9.27 -7.04 17.14
C ILE A 390 -8.54 -6.84 15.80
N LEU A 391 -9.26 -6.43 14.77
CA LEU A 391 -8.76 -6.25 13.40
C LEU A 391 -7.66 -5.19 13.31
N LYS A 392 -7.73 -4.13 14.12
CA LYS A 392 -6.70 -3.08 14.17
C LYS A 392 -5.39 -3.58 14.79
N ASN A 393 -5.47 -4.47 15.78
CA ASN A 393 -4.33 -4.90 16.59
C ASN A 393 -3.66 -6.18 16.07
N ASP A 394 -4.32 -6.94 15.20
CA ASP A 394 -3.78 -8.18 14.62
C ASP A 394 -3.91 -8.19 13.09
N SER A 395 -2.77 -8.00 12.42
CA SER A 395 -2.67 -8.01 10.96
C SER A 395 -2.98 -9.37 10.33
N SER A 396 -2.74 -10.47 11.05
CA SER A 396 -3.04 -11.82 10.58
C SER A 396 -4.55 -12.02 10.56
N THR A 397 -5.24 -11.67 11.66
CA THR A 397 -6.70 -11.71 11.73
C THR A 397 -7.34 -10.80 10.68
N LEU A 398 -6.80 -9.61 10.45
CA LEU A 398 -7.29 -8.71 9.41
C LEU A 398 -7.17 -9.31 8.00
N HIS A 399 -6.02 -9.92 7.69
CA HIS A 399 -5.83 -10.59 6.42
C HIS A 399 -6.77 -11.79 6.26
N HIS A 400 -6.90 -12.62 7.31
CA HIS A 400 -7.80 -13.77 7.39
C HIS A 400 -9.26 -13.35 7.16
N PHE A 401 -9.70 -12.26 7.81
CA PHE A 401 -11.03 -11.69 7.66
C PHE A 401 -11.33 -11.32 6.21
N PHE A 402 -10.46 -10.53 5.57
CA PHE A 402 -10.66 -10.12 4.17
C PHE A 402 -10.60 -11.29 3.19
N GLY A 403 -9.64 -12.20 3.36
CA GLY A 403 -9.54 -13.40 2.53
C GLY A 403 -10.82 -14.22 2.57
N LEU A 404 -11.39 -14.47 3.76
CA LEU A 404 -12.62 -15.26 3.88
C LEU A 404 -13.89 -14.54 3.45
N MET A 405 -13.97 -13.22 3.64
CA MET A 405 -15.11 -12.46 3.11
C MET A 405 -15.24 -12.61 1.59
N LEU A 406 -14.14 -12.88 0.89
CA LEU A 406 -14.12 -13.18 -0.53
C LEU A 406 -13.65 -14.60 -0.79
N CYS A 407 -14.06 -15.62 -0.02
CA CYS A 407 -13.70 -17.01 -0.31
C CYS A 407 -14.88 -17.95 -0.08
N SER A 408 -15.17 -18.85 -1.02
CA SER A 408 -16.17 -19.91 -0.85
C SER A 408 -15.66 -21.10 -0.02
N ASP A 409 -14.35 -21.33 0.02
CA ASP A 409 -13.80 -22.60 0.50
C ASP A 409 -13.59 -22.63 2.02
N GLY A 410 -13.77 -21.49 2.70
CA GLY A 410 -13.63 -21.36 4.15
C GLY A 410 -12.27 -21.83 4.71
N GLY A 411 -11.22 -21.95 3.87
CA GLY A 411 -9.95 -22.59 4.22
C GLY A 411 -8.71 -21.96 3.56
N VAL A 412 -7.60 -22.72 3.50
CA VAL A 412 -6.18 -22.31 3.34
C VAL A 412 -5.83 -21.39 2.14
N LEU A 413 -6.65 -21.27 1.09
CA LEU A 413 -6.39 -20.40 -0.07
C LEU A 413 -6.66 -18.89 0.21
N MET A 414 -6.30 -18.45 1.40
CA MET A 414 -6.56 -17.09 1.91
C MET A 414 -5.76 -16.02 1.16
N ALA A 415 -4.53 -16.37 0.77
CA ALA A 415 -3.64 -15.44 0.08
C ALA A 415 -4.24 -15.02 -1.27
N GLU A 416 -4.79 -15.96 -2.04
CA GLU A 416 -5.36 -15.66 -3.37
C GLU A 416 -6.69 -14.90 -3.27
N SER A 417 -7.55 -15.28 -2.34
CA SER A 417 -8.84 -14.60 -2.12
C SER A 417 -8.69 -13.16 -1.60
N ALA A 418 -7.69 -12.90 -0.77
CA ALA A 418 -7.38 -11.54 -0.32
C ALA A 418 -6.96 -10.62 -1.47
N ALA A 419 -6.46 -11.16 -2.59
CA ALA A 419 -6.16 -10.38 -3.80
C ALA A 419 -7.43 -9.78 -4.43
N GLY A 420 -8.59 -10.38 -4.15
CA GLY A 420 -9.90 -9.86 -4.54
C GLY A 420 -10.33 -8.60 -3.78
N THR A 421 -9.69 -8.24 -2.67
CA THR A 421 -10.19 -7.15 -1.80
C THR A 421 -9.69 -5.78 -2.27
N GLY A 422 -10.58 -4.86 -2.64
CA GLY A 422 -10.20 -3.52 -3.08
C GLY A 422 -11.41 -2.57 -3.12
N PRO A 423 -11.30 -1.38 -3.73
CA PRO A 423 -12.37 -0.38 -3.68
C PRO A 423 -13.74 -0.92 -4.11
N GLU A 424 -13.81 -1.57 -5.27
CA GLU A 424 -15.06 -2.08 -5.83
C GLU A 424 -15.65 -3.23 -4.99
N THR A 425 -14.79 -4.16 -4.54
CA THR A 425 -15.25 -5.34 -3.79
C THR A 425 -15.53 -5.05 -2.33
N ILE A 426 -14.90 -4.04 -1.73
CA ILE A 426 -15.23 -3.61 -0.38
C ILE A 426 -16.69 -3.17 -0.33
N ASP A 427 -17.11 -2.34 -1.27
CA ASP A 427 -18.46 -1.78 -1.26
C ASP A 427 -19.48 -2.83 -1.73
N ALA A 428 -19.22 -3.55 -2.83
CA ALA A 428 -20.19 -4.49 -3.42
C ALA A 428 -20.30 -5.85 -2.71
N CYS A 429 -19.27 -6.28 -1.97
CA CYS A 429 -19.20 -7.62 -1.38
C CYS A 429 -18.93 -7.58 0.13
N VAL A 430 -17.79 -7.02 0.54
CA VAL A 430 -17.32 -7.13 1.93
C VAL A 430 -18.21 -6.34 2.89
N LEU A 431 -18.70 -5.16 2.49
CA LEU A 431 -19.62 -4.35 3.29
C LEU A 431 -20.92 -5.10 3.58
N HIS A 432 -21.59 -5.61 2.55
CA HIS A 432 -22.84 -6.35 2.69
C HIS A 432 -22.67 -7.57 3.60
N ALA A 433 -21.61 -8.36 3.40
CA ALA A 433 -21.30 -9.51 4.27
C ALA A 433 -21.00 -9.11 5.70
N THR A 434 -20.23 -8.04 5.91
CA THR A 434 -19.91 -7.55 7.25
C THR A 434 -21.17 -7.10 7.98
N VAL A 435 -22.01 -6.25 7.36
CA VAL A 435 -23.22 -5.73 8.01
C VAL A 435 -24.25 -6.83 8.25
N TYR A 436 -24.47 -7.70 7.27
CA TYR A 436 -25.37 -8.84 7.41
C TYR A 436 -24.91 -9.77 8.55
N SER A 437 -23.61 -10.08 8.62
CA SER A 437 -23.06 -10.88 9.71
C SER A 437 -23.19 -10.21 11.06
N LEU A 438 -23.00 -8.90 11.16
CA LEU A 438 -23.23 -8.18 12.41
C LEU A 438 -24.69 -8.32 12.84
N ALA A 439 -25.66 -8.18 11.92
CA ALA A 439 -27.09 -8.29 12.22
C ALA A 439 -27.45 -9.70 12.71
N VAL A 440 -26.99 -10.73 12.00
CA VAL A 440 -27.23 -12.12 12.39
C VAL A 440 -26.52 -12.48 13.70
N CYS A 441 -25.25 -12.10 13.86
CA CYS A 441 -24.46 -12.43 15.05
C CYS A 441 -24.99 -11.79 16.34
N VAL A 442 -25.61 -10.60 16.30
CA VAL A 442 -26.23 -10.02 17.52
C VAL A 442 -27.51 -10.73 17.95
N ALA A 443 -28.16 -11.44 17.03
CA ALA A 443 -29.31 -12.29 17.32
C ALA A 443 -28.90 -13.72 17.75
N LEU A 444 -27.66 -14.14 17.46
CA LEU A 444 -27.12 -15.45 17.83
C LEU A 444 -26.43 -15.45 19.22
N PRO A 445 -26.15 -16.64 19.80
CA PRO A 445 -25.34 -16.75 21.01
C PRO A 445 -23.95 -16.13 20.87
N GLU A 446 -23.44 -15.54 21.95
CA GLU A 446 -22.17 -14.78 21.97
C GLU A 446 -20.97 -15.57 21.40
N LYS A 447 -20.92 -16.89 21.62
CA LYS A 447 -19.88 -17.78 21.07
C LYS A 447 -19.78 -17.78 19.54
N LEU A 448 -20.84 -17.40 18.82
CA LEU A 448 -20.89 -17.32 17.35
C LEU A 448 -20.56 -15.92 16.81
N SER A 449 -20.44 -14.93 17.70
CA SER A 449 -20.24 -13.52 17.34
C SER A 449 -18.78 -13.08 17.30
N SER A 450 -17.86 -13.92 17.76
CA SER A 450 -16.42 -13.62 17.77
C SER A 450 -15.79 -13.77 16.38
N LEU A 451 -14.81 -12.92 16.07
CA LEU A 451 -13.93 -13.15 14.92
C LEU A 451 -13.02 -14.33 15.18
N ARG A 452 -12.80 -15.13 14.14
CA ARG A 452 -11.92 -16.29 14.19
C ARG A 452 -10.62 -16.00 13.44
N VAL A 453 -9.49 -16.39 14.05
CA VAL A 453 -8.14 -16.20 13.49
C VAL A 453 -7.68 -17.42 12.67
N GLN A 454 -8.26 -18.59 12.93
CA GLN A 454 -7.84 -19.85 12.34
C GLN A 454 -8.93 -20.46 11.47
N SER A 455 -8.53 -21.09 10.37
CA SER A 455 -9.45 -21.88 9.55
C SER A 455 -10.04 -23.08 10.32
N PRO A 456 -11.23 -23.57 9.94
CA PRO A 456 -12.09 -23.03 8.89
C PRO A 456 -12.96 -21.85 9.38
N GLY A 457 -13.30 -20.94 8.45
CA GLY A 457 -14.23 -19.83 8.71
C GLY A 457 -13.63 -18.58 9.36
N ASN A 458 -14.42 -17.50 9.38
CA ASN A 458 -14.06 -16.18 9.92
C ASN A 458 -14.87 -15.80 11.17
N LEU A 459 -15.80 -16.64 11.61
CA LEU A 459 -16.66 -16.40 12.76
C LEU A 459 -16.66 -17.57 13.74
N GLY A 460 -17.00 -17.28 14.99
CA GLY A 460 -17.22 -18.25 16.06
C GLY A 460 -15.96 -18.72 16.77
N GLN A 461 -16.14 -19.60 17.75
CA GLN A 461 -15.09 -20.19 18.58
C GLN A 461 -15.13 -21.72 18.49
N ASP A 462 -13.97 -22.35 18.65
CA ASP A 462 -13.80 -23.80 18.81
C ASP A 462 -14.59 -24.67 17.80
N ASP A 463 -15.52 -25.47 18.29
CA ASP A 463 -16.37 -26.43 17.57
C ASP A 463 -17.50 -25.78 16.76
N MET A 464 -17.80 -24.52 17.04
CA MET A 464 -18.88 -23.76 16.42
C MET A 464 -18.34 -22.68 15.49
N SER A 465 -17.59 -23.12 14.47
CA SER A 465 -17.08 -22.23 13.42
C SER A 465 -18.17 -21.80 12.43
N GLY A 466 -18.10 -20.55 12.02
CA GLY A 466 -18.97 -19.93 11.03
C GLY A 466 -18.18 -19.31 9.90
N HIS A 467 -18.83 -19.19 8.75
CA HIS A 467 -18.24 -18.54 7.60
C HIS A 467 -19.19 -17.50 7.01
N SER A 468 -18.79 -16.24 7.02
CA SER A 468 -19.44 -15.16 6.29
C SER A 468 -18.73 -14.93 4.97
N CYS A 469 -19.50 -14.93 3.88
CA CYS A 469 -18.97 -14.83 2.54
C CYS A 469 -19.76 -13.81 1.72
N GLY A 470 -19.10 -12.75 1.27
CA GLY A 470 -19.65 -11.70 0.41
C GLY A 470 -19.52 -11.96 -1.09
N ILE A 471 -19.08 -13.15 -1.51
CA ILE A 471 -18.95 -13.44 -2.94
C ILE A 471 -20.34 -13.46 -3.60
N GLN A 472 -20.41 -12.89 -4.80
CA GLN A 472 -21.61 -12.93 -5.65
C GLN A 472 -21.51 -14.03 -6.71
N ILE A 473 -20.28 -14.40 -7.07
CA ILE A 473 -19.92 -15.37 -8.11
C ILE A 473 -18.97 -16.40 -7.51
N MET A 474 -19.14 -17.67 -7.89
CA MET A 474 -18.28 -18.79 -7.51
C MET A 474 -18.03 -19.64 -8.78
N SER A 475 -16.76 -19.80 -9.15
CA SER A 475 -16.34 -20.55 -10.34
C SER A 475 -17.06 -20.10 -11.64
N GLY A 476 -17.21 -18.78 -11.82
CA GLY A 476 -17.87 -18.18 -12.98
C GLY A 476 -19.40 -18.32 -13.01
N LYS A 477 -20.01 -18.86 -11.95
CA LYS A 477 -21.46 -18.99 -11.79
C LYS A 477 -21.93 -18.08 -10.67
N THR A 478 -23.14 -17.55 -10.75
CA THR A 478 -23.73 -16.84 -9.60
C THR A 478 -23.80 -17.78 -8.40
N ILE A 479 -23.65 -17.26 -7.18
CA ILE A 479 -23.70 -18.08 -5.97
C ILE A 479 -24.98 -18.93 -5.90
N ARG A 480 -26.10 -18.38 -6.37
CA ARG A 480 -27.38 -19.07 -6.54
C ARG A 480 -27.29 -20.37 -7.34
N MET A 481 -26.46 -20.41 -8.38
CA MET A 481 -26.28 -21.59 -9.23
C MET A 481 -25.28 -22.60 -8.67
N ALA A 482 -24.36 -22.15 -7.81
CA ALA A 482 -23.18 -22.91 -7.44
C ALA A 482 -23.24 -23.48 -6.01
N ASP A 483 -23.94 -22.79 -5.11
CA ASP A 483 -24.04 -23.13 -3.69
C ASP A 483 -24.54 -24.57 -3.44
N ARG A 484 -25.54 -25.04 -4.18
CA ARG A 484 -26.08 -26.40 -4.01
C ARG A 484 -25.06 -27.52 -4.25
N SER A 485 -24.04 -27.26 -5.06
CA SER A 485 -22.96 -28.21 -5.35
C SER A 485 -21.73 -28.00 -4.48
N HIS A 486 -21.71 -26.92 -3.69
CA HIS A 486 -20.53 -26.53 -2.93
C HIS A 486 -20.46 -27.24 -1.59
N LYS A 487 -19.25 -27.66 -1.21
CA LYS A 487 -18.99 -28.33 0.06
C LYS A 487 -18.39 -27.33 1.05
N TRP A 488 -19.26 -26.63 1.77
CA TRP A 488 -18.88 -25.74 2.85
C TRP A 488 -18.13 -26.51 3.96
N LYS A 489 -17.13 -25.87 4.56
CA LYS A 489 -16.26 -26.48 5.59
C LYS A 489 -16.65 -26.12 7.02
N THR A 490 -17.61 -25.21 7.19
CA THR A 490 -18.10 -24.77 8.50
C THR A 490 -19.52 -25.29 8.76
N PRO A 491 -19.89 -25.52 10.02
CA PRO A 491 -21.25 -25.87 10.42
C PRO A 491 -22.33 -24.86 9.98
N PHE A 492 -22.00 -23.58 9.88
CA PHE A 492 -22.92 -22.57 9.32
C PHE A 492 -22.22 -21.57 8.42
N VAL A 493 -22.97 -21.04 7.46
CA VAL A 493 -22.49 -20.09 6.45
C VAL A 493 -23.52 -18.98 6.26
N MET A 494 -23.06 -17.74 6.17
CA MET A 494 -23.87 -16.54 5.92
C MET A 494 -23.62 -16.02 4.50
N LEU A 495 -24.67 -15.95 3.69
CA LEU A 495 -24.59 -15.61 2.26
C LEU A 495 -25.55 -14.44 1.93
N PRO A 496 -25.16 -13.18 2.20
CA PRO A 496 -26.02 -12.00 1.99
C PRO A 496 -26.51 -11.83 0.55
N HIS A 497 -25.73 -12.27 -0.45
CA HIS A 497 -26.09 -12.14 -1.87
C HIS A 497 -26.88 -13.35 -2.42
N LEU A 498 -27.16 -14.35 -1.57
CA LEU A 498 -27.97 -15.50 -1.94
C LEU A 498 -29.44 -15.23 -1.65
N HIS A 499 -30.17 -14.66 -2.60
CA HIS A 499 -31.61 -14.35 -2.46
C HIS A 499 -32.52 -15.56 -2.71
N THR A 500 -32.05 -16.78 -2.44
CA THR A 500 -32.85 -18.00 -2.60
C THR A 500 -33.68 -18.23 -1.35
N LEU A 501 -34.98 -18.45 -1.51
CA LEU A 501 -35.90 -18.71 -0.41
C LEU A 501 -35.43 -19.88 0.46
N TRP A 502 -35.51 -19.73 1.79
CA TRP A 502 -35.19 -20.78 2.76
C TRP A 502 -35.83 -22.14 2.46
N GLU A 503 -37.08 -22.16 1.97
CA GLU A 503 -37.79 -23.40 1.64
C GLU A 503 -37.06 -24.29 0.62
N VAL A 504 -36.29 -23.67 -0.27
CA VAL A 504 -35.50 -24.39 -1.28
C VAL A 504 -34.39 -25.23 -0.63
N PHE A 505 -33.87 -24.79 0.50
CA PHE A 505 -32.87 -25.52 1.30
C PHE A 505 -33.53 -26.59 2.19
N ARG A 506 -34.78 -26.34 2.60
CA ARG A 506 -35.61 -27.30 3.34
C ARG A 506 -35.97 -28.54 2.49
N VAL A 507 -36.26 -28.34 1.19
CA VAL A 507 -36.92 -29.36 0.33
C VAL A 507 -35.97 -30.22 -0.50
N THR A 508 -34.66 -29.97 -0.53
CA THR A 508 -33.72 -30.85 -1.28
C THR A 508 -33.51 -32.20 -0.56
N GLU A 509 -34.45 -33.11 -0.82
CA GLU A 509 -34.42 -34.56 -0.53
C GLU A 509 -33.49 -35.35 -1.47
N ALA A 510 -32.88 -34.74 -2.50
CA ALA A 510 -32.01 -35.45 -3.43
C ALA A 510 -30.64 -34.78 -3.56
N ARG A 511 -29.65 -35.37 -2.89
CA ARG A 511 -28.24 -35.21 -3.23
C ARG A 511 -28.01 -35.91 -4.57
N LEU A 512 -27.64 -35.18 -5.62
CA LEU A 512 -27.26 -35.73 -6.94
C LEU A 512 -25.96 -36.56 -6.89
N ASP A 513 -25.28 -36.59 -5.77
CA ASP A 513 -24.19 -37.51 -5.47
C ASP A 513 -24.66 -38.85 -4.88
N GLN A 514 -25.97 -39.12 -4.90
CA GLN A 514 -26.53 -40.48 -4.84
C GLN A 514 -26.34 -41.27 -6.16
N GLU A 515 -25.36 -40.94 -7.00
CA GLU A 515 -24.65 -42.00 -7.72
C GLU A 515 -23.81 -42.76 -6.69
N VAL A 516 -24.51 -43.61 -5.92
CA VAL A 516 -23.95 -44.59 -5.01
C VAL A 516 -22.95 -45.41 -5.82
N ASN A 517 -21.68 -45.07 -5.69
CA ASN A 517 -20.63 -45.99 -6.05
C ASN A 517 -20.78 -47.16 -5.05
N PRO A 518 -21.07 -48.41 -5.49
CA PRO A 518 -21.37 -49.53 -4.59
C PRO A 518 -20.18 -49.96 -3.71
N SER A 519 -19.04 -49.27 -3.83
CA SER A 519 -17.80 -49.53 -3.11
C SER A 519 -17.73 -48.70 -1.82
N GLY A 520 -18.54 -49.14 -0.85
CA GLY A 520 -18.43 -48.92 0.60
C GLY A 520 -17.46 -47.84 1.13
N ARG A 521 -17.91 -46.59 1.18
CA ARG A 521 -17.44 -45.65 2.20
C ARG A 521 -18.55 -45.44 3.22
N SER A 522 -18.21 -45.72 4.48
CA SER A 522 -19.07 -45.60 5.65
C SER A 522 -19.78 -44.24 5.69
N PHE A 523 -21.12 -44.27 5.80
CA PHE A 523 -21.96 -43.09 6.05
C PHE A 523 -21.58 -42.32 7.34
N HIS A 524 -20.74 -42.90 8.21
CA HIS A 524 -20.26 -42.26 9.44
C HIS A 524 -19.14 -41.22 9.25
N GLN A 525 -18.71 -40.93 8.02
CA GLN A 525 -17.66 -39.93 7.73
C GLN A 525 -18.14 -38.69 6.96
N GLU A 526 -19.42 -38.61 6.58
CA GLU A 526 -19.92 -37.39 5.93
C GLU A 526 -20.11 -36.27 6.97
N PRO A 527 -19.60 -35.05 6.72
CA PRO A 527 -19.77 -33.94 7.65
C PRO A 527 -21.26 -33.64 7.84
N THR A 528 -21.61 -33.21 9.06
CA THR A 528 -22.90 -32.60 9.40
C THR A 528 -23.30 -31.59 8.31
N ARG A 529 -24.57 -31.57 7.89
CA ARG A 529 -25.05 -30.60 6.90
C ARG A 529 -24.67 -29.19 7.36
N THR A 530 -24.28 -28.31 6.45
CA THR A 530 -24.03 -26.90 6.78
C THR A 530 -25.36 -26.15 6.83
N LEU A 531 -25.60 -25.38 7.89
CA LEU A 531 -26.71 -24.44 7.95
C LEU A 531 -26.39 -23.19 7.12
N VAL A 532 -27.07 -23.03 6.00
CA VAL A 532 -26.93 -21.85 5.13
C VAL A 532 -27.93 -20.77 5.56
N LEU A 533 -27.45 -19.55 5.82
CA LEU A 533 -28.27 -18.39 6.16
C LEU A 533 -28.26 -17.41 4.98
N PRO A 534 -29.17 -17.58 4.00
CA PRO A 534 -29.26 -16.73 2.80
C PRO A 534 -29.78 -15.33 3.15
N GLY A 535 -29.35 -14.30 2.41
CA GLY A 535 -29.98 -12.98 2.40
C GLY A 535 -31.33 -12.98 1.67
N ASP A 536 -32.23 -13.89 2.06
CA ASP A 536 -33.56 -14.01 1.48
C ASP A 536 -34.57 -13.04 2.09
N CYS A 537 -35.69 -12.83 1.41
CA CYS A 537 -36.68 -11.83 1.79
C CYS A 537 -37.12 -11.94 3.26
N GLU A 538 -37.31 -13.16 3.78
CA GLU A 538 -37.72 -13.37 5.16
C GLU A 538 -36.67 -12.91 6.18
N LEU A 539 -35.39 -13.25 6.01
CA LEU A 539 -34.34 -12.75 6.91
C LEU A 539 -34.14 -11.25 6.79
N MET A 540 -34.20 -10.70 5.57
CA MET A 540 -34.09 -9.25 5.37
C MET A 540 -35.22 -8.51 6.09
N VAL A 541 -36.48 -8.95 5.92
CA VAL A 541 -37.64 -8.39 6.64
C VAL A 541 -37.50 -8.54 8.15
N ALA A 542 -36.92 -9.64 8.63
CA ALA A 542 -36.67 -9.82 10.06
C ALA A 542 -35.62 -8.84 10.61
N ILE A 543 -34.58 -8.50 9.84
CA ILE A 543 -33.61 -7.44 10.17
C ILE A 543 -34.29 -6.06 10.20
N GLU A 544 -35.22 -5.78 9.28
CA GLU A 544 -35.99 -4.54 9.26
C GLU A 544 -36.94 -4.41 10.46
N GLN A 545 -37.47 -5.53 10.96
CA GLN A 545 -38.43 -5.56 12.07
C GLN A 545 -37.78 -5.58 13.46
N GLY A 546 -36.50 -5.93 13.57
CA GLY A 546 -35.74 -5.84 14.81
C GLY A 546 -35.34 -7.16 15.44
N ILE A 547 -34.65 -7.05 16.59
CA ILE A 547 -33.84 -8.16 17.13
C ILE A 547 -34.68 -9.37 17.54
N ASN A 548 -35.90 -9.14 18.03
CA ASN A 548 -36.78 -10.21 18.50
C ASN A 548 -37.35 -11.01 17.33
N THR A 549 -37.76 -10.35 16.24
CA THR A 549 -38.21 -11.05 15.03
C THR A 549 -37.07 -11.83 14.40
N LEU A 550 -35.89 -11.20 14.29
CA LEU A 550 -34.71 -11.87 13.75
C LEU A 550 -34.34 -13.13 14.55
N ARG A 551 -34.36 -13.06 15.88
CA ARG A 551 -34.16 -14.22 16.76
C ARG A 551 -35.18 -15.33 16.49
N ALA A 552 -36.47 -14.99 16.43
CA ALA A 552 -37.52 -15.97 16.20
C ALA A 552 -37.32 -16.71 14.86
N VAL A 553 -36.98 -15.98 13.78
CA VAL A 553 -36.69 -16.59 12.47
C VAL A 553 -35.45 -17.49 12.53
N LEU A 554 -34.37 -17.03 13.16
CA LEU A 554 -33.14 -17.83 13.29
C LEU A 554 -33.35 -19.11 14.13
N GLU A 555 -34.09 -19.01 15.24
CA GLU A 555 -34.45 -20.15 16.10
C GLU A 555 -35.32 -21.18 15.37
N GLN A 556 -36.28 -20.70 14.57
CA GLN A 556 -37.09 -21.55 13.71
C GLN A 556 -36.21 -22.28 12.69
N ARG A 557 -35.39 -21.55 11.92
CA ARG A 557 -34.51 -22.15 10.90
C ARG A 557 -33.54 -23.16 11.49
N TYR A 558 -32.98 -22.87 12.66
CA TYR A 558 -32.09 -23.80 13.35
C TYR A 558 -32.81 -25.08 13.78
N SER A 559 -34.03 -24.96 14.33
CA SER A 559 -34.84 -26.10 14.77
C SER A 559 -35.29 -26.97 13.58
N GLU A 560 -35.69 -26.36 12.47
CA GLU A 560 -35.99 -27.05 11.21
C GLU A 560 -34.76 -27.80 10.68
N PHE A 561 -33.59 -27.14 10.68
CA PHE A 561 -32.33 -27.75 10.26
C PHE A 561 -31.96 -28.97 11.12
N LEU A 562 -32.08 -28.87 12.45
CA LEU A 562 -31.80 -29.98 13.36
C LEU A 562 -32.73 -31.16 13.09
N THR A 563 -34.02 -30.91 12.87
CA THR A 563 -35.01 -31.95 12.57
C THR A 563 -34.64 -32.72 11.29
N VAL A 564 -34.24 -32.00 10.23
CA VAL A 564 -33.80 -32.61 8.98
C VAL A 564 -32.50 -33.40 9.15
N GLN A 565 -31.57 -32.89 9.96
CA GLN A 565 -30.31 -33.57 10.26
C GLN A 565 -30.54 -34.86 11.06
N GLU A 566 -31.42 -34.85 12.05
CA GLU A 566 -31.79 -36.02 12.84
C GLU A 566 -32.47 -37.09 11.97
N GLN A 567 -33.38 -36.70 11.08
CA GLN A 567 -34.00 -37.60 10.10
C GLN A 567 -32.97 -38.23 9.16
N TYR A 568 -31.99 -37.45 8.70
CA TYR A 568 -30.91 -37.94 7.86
C TYR A 568 -30.04 -38.97 8.60
N VAL A 569 -29.63 -38.68 9.84
CA VAL A 569 -28.84 -39.60 10.67
C VAL A 569 -29.63 -40.89 10.97
N ALA A 570 -30.92 -40.77 11.29
CA ALA A 570 -31.79 -41.93 11.51
C ALA A 570 -31.97 -42.77 10.23
N GLY A 571 -32.17 -42.12 9.08
CA GLY A 571 -32.24 -42.78 7.78
C GLY A 571 -30.95 -43.52 7.42
N ALA A 572 -29.79 -42.89 7.62
CA ALA A 572 -28.48 -43.51 7.38
C ALA A 572 -28.25 -44.73 8.29
N ASN A 573 -28.66 -44.67 9.56
CA ASN A 573 -28.58 -45.80 10.49
C ASN A 573 -29.53 -46.96 10.13
N ASN A 574 -30.64 -46.67 9.43
CA ASN A 574 -31.60 -47.67 8.97
C ASN A 574 -31.18 -48.33 7.64
N VAL A 575 -30.19 -47.78 6.93
CA VAL A 575 -29.51 -48.46 5.81
C VAL A 575 -28.39 -49.34 6.39
N SER A 576 -28.77 -50.32 7.19
CA SER A 576 -27.89 -51.42 7.56
C SER A 576 -27.67 -52.34 6.34
N VAL A 577 -26.41 -52.52 5.96
CA VAL A 577 -25.94 -53.49 4.93
C VAL A 577 -26.41 -54.90 5.26
#